data_AF-A0A976Q206-F1
#
_entry.id   AF-A0A976Q206-F1
#
_cell.length_a   1.000
_cell.length_b   1.000
_cell.length_c   1.000
_cell.angle_alpha   90.00
_cell.angle_beta   90.00
_cell.angle_gamma   90.00
#
_symmetry.space_group_name_H-M   'P 1'
#
loop_
_entity.id
_entity.type
_entity.pdbx_description
1 polymer ?
#
loop_
_entity_poly.entity_id
_entity_poly.type
_entity_poly.pdbx_seq_one_letter_code
_entity_poly.pdbx_strand_id
1 'polypeptide(L)'
;MSRIERVLRHDGIVAVLDMTAEQMGGEPSWVGDDRWKPIVLEAVRLRHIANEPSIRVLVGDHAVLVSGDEKHVVGVVFIKGHPVVKSVVRMVRQLLRPASPQPAAL
;
A
#
# COMPACT_ATOMS: atom_id res chain seq x y z
N MET A 1 14.08 3.15 10.03
CA MET A 1 13.48 2.27 9.00
C MET A 1 11.98 2.38 9.07
N SER A 2 11.34 2.78 7.98
CA SER A 2 9.90 3.03 7.89
C SER A 2 9.09 1.73 7.79
N ARG A 3 7.77 1.82 8.00
CA ARG A 3 6.88 0.65 7.92
C ARG A 3 6.78 0.11 6.49
N ILE A 4 6.74 1.00 5.49
CA ILE A 4 6.67 0.62 4.07
C ILE A 4 7.97 -0.01 3.56
N GLU A 5 9.14 0.43 4.05
CA GLU A 5 10.43 -0.22 3.76
C GLU A 5 10.47 -1.67 4.26
N ARG A 6 9.80 -1.96 5.39
CA ARG A 6 9.69 -3.33 5.91
C ARG A 6 8.86 -4.23 4.99
N VAL A 7 7.78 -3.69 4.44
CA VAL A 7 6.92 -4.43 3.50
C VAL A 7 7.65 -4.69 2.19
N LEU A 8 8.39 -3.70 1.67
CA LEU A 8 9.15 -3.82 0.42
C LEU A 8 10.22 -4.93 0.47
N ARG A 9 10.76 -5.25 1.65
CA ARG A 9 11.78 -6.31 1.81
C ARG A 9 11.26 -7.72 1.61
N HIS A 10 9.94 -7.92 1.53
CA HIS A 10 9.41 -9.24 1.23
C HIS A 10 9.58 -9.56 -0.25
N ASP A 11 10.20 -10.70 -0.56
CA ASP A 11 10.31 -11.17 -1.93
C ASP A 11 8.94 -11.19 -2.61
N GLY A 12 8.91 -10.72 -3.86
CA GLY A 12 7.70 -10.58 -4.66
C GLY A 12 6.85 -9.35 -4.38
N ILE A 13 7.22 -8.47 -3.44
CA ILE A 13 6.71 -7.09 -3.37
C ILE A 13 7.57 -6.21 -4.27
N VAL A 14 6.91 -5.38 -5.09
CA VAL A 14 7.58 -4.54 -6.10
C VAL A 14 7.56 -3.07 -5.70
N ALA A 15 6.46 -2.61 -5.09
CA ALA A 15 6.30 -1.25 -4.63
C ALA A 15 5.23 -1.14 -3.54
N VAL A 16 5.34 -0.11 -2.71
CA VAL A 16 4.41 0.20 -1.62
C VAL A 16 4.15 1.70 -1.56
N LEU A 17 2.87 2.04 -1.51
CA LEU A 17 2.33 3.38 -1.28
C LEU A 17 1.70 3.44 0.13
N ASP A 18 1.97 4.53 0.84
CA ASP A 18 1.30 4.91 2.08
C ASP A 18 0.97 6.41 2.00
N MET A 19 -0.32 6.73 1.95
CA MET A 19 -0.84 8.08 1.71
C MET A 19 -1.87 8.43 2.77
N THR A 20 -1.59 9.45 3.58
CA THR A 20 -2.54 10.02 4.55
C THR A 20 -3.25 11.25 3.98
N ALA A 21 -4.37 11.67 4.58
CA ALA A 21 -5.11 12.88 4.19
C ALA A 21 -4.26 14.15 4.27
N GLU A 22 -3.30 14.23 5.21
CA GLU A 22 -2.35 15.34 5.30
C GLU A 22 -1.41 15.40 4.07
N GLN A 23 -1.19 14.25 3.41
CA GLN A 23 -0.43 14.14 2.18
C GLN A 23 -1.31 14.20 0.93
N MET A 24 -2.65 14.30 1.06
CA MET A 24 -3.56 14.52 -0.08
C MET A 24 -3.44 15.98 -0.54
N GLY A 25 -2.39 16.24 -1.33
CA GLY A 25 -1.97 17.56 -1.80
C GLY A 25 -0.46 17.76 -1.78
N GLY A 26 0.28 16.87 -1.11
CA GLY A 26 1.73 16.79 -1.10
C GLY A 26 2.26 15.51 -1.74
N GLU A 27 3.51 15.14 -1.43
CA GLU A 27 4.10 13.90 -1.95
C GLU A 27 3.77 12.71 -1.01
N PRO A 28 3.12 11.64 -1.51
CA PRO A 28 2.82 10.47 -0.70
C PRO A 28 4.06 9.66 -0.38
N SER A 29 4.02 8.91 0.73
CA SER A 29 5.14 8.04 1.11
C SER A 29 5.19 6.85 0.15
N TRP A 30 6.34 6.68 -0.51
CA TRP A 30 6.52 5.71 -1.59
C TRP A 30 7.86 4.99 -1.48
N VAL A 31 7.88 3.69 -1.73
CA VAL A 31 9.11 2.89 -1.86
C VAL A 31 8.94 1.79 -2.92
N GLY A 32 10.02 1.48 -3.64
CA GLY A 32 10.06 0.41 -4.65
C GLY A 32 10.27 0.94 -6.07
N ASP A 33 9.80 0.18 -7.06
CA ASP A 33 9.96 0.54 -8.48
C ASP A 33 9.00 1.68 -8.89
N ASP A 34 9.56 2.87 -9.15
CA ASP A 34 8.83 4.09 -9.49
C ASP A 34 7.94 3.99 -10.72
N ARG A 35 8.19 3.05 -11.63
CA ARG A 35 7.33 2.83 -12.81
C ARG A 35 5.90 2.45 -12.42
N TRP A 36 5.70 1.90 -11.22
CA TRP A 36 4.39 1.55 -10.70
C TRP A 36 3.65 2.71 -10.04
N LYS A 37 4.34 3.79 -9.64
CA LYS A 37 3.74 4.95 -8.96
C LYS A 37 2.49 5.48 -9.69
N PRO A 38 2.50 5.77 -11.01
CA PRO A 38 1.30 6.24 -11.69
C PRO A 38 0.15 5.22 -11.69
N ILE A 39 0.46 3.92 -11.84
CA ILE A 39 -0.56 2.86 -11.85
C ILE A 39 -1.25 2.74 -10.49
N VAL A 40 -0.48 2.80 -9.39
CA VAL A 40 -1.02 2.73 -8.03
C VAL A 40 -1.86 3.96 -7.72
N LEU A 41 -1.43 5.17 -8.13
CA LEU A 41 -2.20 6.40 -7.92
C LEU A 41 -3.55 6.36 -8.67
N GLU A 42 -3.58 5.87 -9.90
CA GLU A 42 -4.85 5.67 -10.61
C GLU A 42 -5.71 4.59 -9.95
N ALA A 43 -5.12 3.52 -9.41
CA ALA A 43 -5.85 2.52 -8.64
C ALA A 43 -6.46 3.12 -7.35
N VAL A 44 -5.78 4.07 -6.69
CA VAL A 44 -6.36 4.83 -5.57
C VAL A 44 -7.59 5.63 -6.01
N ARG A 45 -7.50 6.28 -7.18
CA ARG A 45 -8.63 7.02 -7.76
C ARG A 45 -9.80 6.10 -8.10
N LEU A 46 -9.53 4.95 -8.72
CA LEU A 46 -10.54 3.91 -9.01
C LEU A 46 -11.23 3.43 -7.74
N ARG A 47 -10.46 3.19 -6.66
CA ARG A 47 -11.01 2.78 -5.35
C ARG A 47 -12.00 3.82 -4.82
N HIS A 48 -11.64 5.09 -4.90
CA HIS A 48 -12.48 6.20 -4.46
C HIS A 48 -13.75 6.33 -5.31
N ILE A 49 -13.63 6.30 -6.64
CA ILE A 49 -14.78 6.37 -7.57
C ILE A 49 -15.74 5.19 -7.37
N ALA A 50 -15.20 3.99 -7.17
CA ALA A 50 -16.00 2.79 -6.93
C ALA A 50 -16.64 2.77 -5.53
N ASN A 51 -16.23 3.65 -4.62
CA ASN A 51 -16.65 3.68 -3.22
C ASN A 51 -16.46 2.34 -2.49
N GLU A 52 -15.35 1.65 -2.79
CA GLU A 52 -15.00 0.36 -2.18
C GLU A 52 -13.90 0.55 -1.12
N PRO A 53 -13.90 -0.22 -0.02
CA PRO A 53 -12.85 -0.14 1.00
C PRO A 53 -11.52 -0.75 0.52
N SER A 54 -11.57 -1.58 -0.53
CA SER A 54 -10.40 -2.16 -1.16
C SER A 54 -10.72 -2.58 -2.59
N ILE A 55 -9.75 -2.39 -3.49
CA ILE A 55 -9.79 -2.93 -4.84
C ILE A 55 -8.50 -3.68 -5.16
N ARG A 56 -8.58 -4.63 -6.10
CA ARG A 56 -7.41 -5.30 -6.68
C ARG A 56 -7.42 -5.13 -8.19
N VAL A 57 -6.37 -4.52 -8.72
CA VAL A 57 -6.14 -4.35 -10.16
C VAL A 57 -5.13 -5.41 -10.61
N LEU A 58 -5.45 -6.14 -11.68
CA LEU A 58 -4.56 -7.16 -12.25
C LEU A 58 -3.83 -6.56 -13.47
N VAL A 59 -2.50 -6.67 -13.52
CA VAL A 59 -1.68 -6.08 -14.59
C VAL A 59 -0.58 -7.07 -15.00
N GLY A 60 -0.74 -7.74 -16.15
CA GLY A 60 0.23 -8.75 -16.62
C GLY A 60 0.46 -9.82 -15.54
N ASP A 61 1.70 -10.02 -15.10
CA ASP A 61 2.08 -10.93 -14.01
C ASP A 61 1.99 -10.33 -12.59
N HIS A 62 1.57 -9.08 -12.48
CA HIS A 62 1.48 -8.36 -11.22
C HIS A 62 0.03 -8.09 -10.81
N ALA A 63 -0.16 -7.70 -9.56
CA ALA A 63 -1.40 -7.16 -9.06
C ALA A 63 -1.11 -5.99 -8.12
N VAL A 64 -2.02 -5.01 -8.13
CA VAL A 64 -2.04 -3.86 -7.22
C VAL A 64 -3.22 -4.04 -6.28
N LEU A 65 -2.95 -4.16 -4.98
CA LEU A 65 -3.99 -4.10 -3.95
C LEU A 65 -3.97 -2.70 -3.33
N VAL A 66 -5.09 -2.00 -3.43
CA VAL A 66 -5.31 -0.73 -2.72
C VAL A 66 -6.37 -0.95 -1.66
N SER A 67 -6.14 -0.46 -0.45
CA SER A 67 -7.13 -0.49 0.63
C SER A 67 -6.96 0.73 1.53
N GLY A 68 -8.06 1.18 2.11
CA GLY A 68 -8.08 2.32 3.00
C GLY A 68 -9.42 3.02 3.02
N ASP A 69 -9.44 4.19 3.61
CA ASP A 69 -10.59 5.10 3.66
C ASP A 69 -10.21 6.46 3.05
N GLU A 70 -10.95 7.52 3.35
CA GLU A 70 -10.64 8.88 2.87
C GLU A 70 -9.44 9.51 3.58
N LYS A 71 -9.06 8.99 4.75
CA LYS A 71 -8.00 9.55 5.60
C LYS A 71 -6.67 8.83 5.43
N HIS A 72 -6.69 7.56 5.10
CA HIS A 72 -5.49 6.74 5.00
C HIS A 72 -5.67 5.66 3.94
N VAL A 73 -4.78 5.66 2.95
CA VAL A 73 -4.77 4.72 1.84
C VAL A 73 -3.40 4.05 1.70
N VAL A 74 -3.42 2.75 1.55
CA VAL A 74 -2.24 1.92 1.33
C VAL A 74 -2.38 1.18 0.00
N GLY A 75 -1.33 1.23 -0.81
CA GLY A 75 -1.21 0.49 -2.07
C GLY A 75 -0.02 -0.47 -2.02
N VAL A 76 -0.19 -1.70 -2.49
CA VAL A 76 0.91 -2.68 -2.59
C VAL A 76 0.89 -3.33 -3.96
N VAL A 77 2.04 -3.32 -4.63
CA VAL A 77 2.27 -4.02 -5.89
C VAL A 77 3.02 -5.32 -5.60
N PHE A 78 2.52 -6.43 -6.13
CA PHE A 78 3.13 -7.73 -5.92
C PHE A 78 3.01 -8.64 -7.15
N ILE A 79 3.93 -9.61 -7.25
CA ILE A 79 3.94 -10.62 -8.31
C ILE A 79 2.87 -11.67 -8.00
N LYS A 80 2.00 -11.97 -8.98
CA LYS A 80 0.99 -13.01 -8.85
C LYS A 80 1.65 -14.39 -8.78
N GLY A 81 1.04 -15.31 -8.04
CA GLY A 81 1.58 -16.65 -7.83
C GLY A 81 2.77 -16.72 -6.87
N HIS A 82 3.40 -15.59 -6.53
CA HIS A 82 4.46 -15.56 -5.52
C HIS A 82 3.90 -15.93 -4.12
N PRO A 83 4.65 -16.67 -3.27
CA PRO A 83 4.18 -17.03 -1.93
C PRO A 83 3.74 -15.85 -1.05
N VAL A 84 4.28 -14.65 -1.29
CA VAL A 84 3.94 -13.42 -0.55
C VAL A 84 2.46 -13.05 -0.63
N VAL A 85 1.76 -13.44 -1.71
CA VAL A 85 0.33 -13.14 -1.91
C VAL A 85 -0.53 -13.54 -0.72
N LYS A 86 -0.18 -14.64 -0.05
CA LYS A 86 -0.87 -15.15 1.15
C LYS A 86 -0.82 -14.17 2.33
N SER A 87 0.18 -13.29 2.37
CA SER A 87 0.42 -12.33 3.47
C SER A 87 0.05 -10.89 3.12
N VAL A 88 -0.10 -10.53 1.83
CA VAL A 88 -0.30 -9.14 1.39
C VAL A 88 -1.47 -8.46 2.10
N VAL A 89 -2.63 -9.13 2.22
CA VAL A 89 -3.81 -8.57 2.89
C VAL A 89 -3.51 -8.24 4.35
N ARG A 90 -2.79 -9.12 5.05
CA ARG A 90 -2.37 -8.89 6.43
C ARG A 90 -1.41 -7.71 6.52
N MET A 91 -0.44 -7.61 5.61
CA MET A 91 0.53 -6.52 5.56
C MET A 91 -0.14 -5.17 5.35
N VAL A 92 -1.07 -5.07 4.41
CA VAL A 92 -1.86 -3.85 4.16
C VAL A 92 -2.67 -3.45 5.39
N ARG A 93 -3.38 -4.40 6.01
CA ARG A 93 -4.11 -4.13 7.28
C ARG A 93 -3.18 -3.68 8.39
N GLN A 94 -1.96 -4.21 8.45
CA GLN A 94 -0.97 -3.78 9.43
C GLN A 94 -0.50 -2.37 9.16
N LEU A 95 -0.34 -1.94 7.90
CA LEU A 95 0.04 -0.56 7.56
C LEU A 95 -1.08 0.45 7.89
N LEU A 96 -2.34 0.10 7.61
CA LEU A 96 -3.51 0.92 7.91
C LEU A 96 -3.78 1.14 9.40
N ARG A 97 -3.15 0.37 10.29
CA ARG A 97 -3.26 0.63 11.73
C ARG A 97 -2.45 1.88 12.08
N PRO A 98 -2.97 2.78 12.92
CA PRO A 98 -2.17 3.86 13.48
C PRO A 98 -0.95 3.26 14.19
N ALA A 99 0.20 3.93 14.09
CA ALA A 99 1.38 3.52 14.83
C ALA A 99 1.01 3.56 16.33
N SER A 100 1.06 2.41 17.00
CA SER A 100 0.83 2.35 18.44
C SER A 100 1.81 3.31 19.13
N PRO A 101 1.37 4.15 20.07
CA PRO A 101 2.29 4.94 20.86
C PRO A 101 3.26 3.97 21.54
N GLN A 102 4.54 4.15 21.26
CA GLN A 102 5.60 3.42 21.95
C GLN A 102 5.44 3.75 23.45
N PRO A 103 5.35 2.76 24.36
CA PRO A 103 5.31 3.06 25.78
C PRO A 103 6.56 3.88 26.09
N ALA A 104 6.37 5.10 26.60
CA ALA A 104 7.46 5.89 27.13
C ALA A 104 8.17 5.00 28.17
N ALA A 105 9.42 4.65 27.89
CA ALA A 105 10.25 3.95 28.85
C ALA A 105 10.36 4.85 30.09
N LEU A 106 9.85 4.38 31.22
CA LEU A 106 10.06 4.96 32.54
C LEU A 106 11.51 4.73 32.99
#